data_AF-A0A0Q3GM67-F1
#
_entry.id   AF-A0A0Q3GM67-F1
#
_cell.length_a   1.000
_cell.length_b   1.000
_cell.length_c   1.000
_cell.angle_alpha   90.00
_cell.angle_beta   90.00
_cell.angle_gamma   90.00
#
_symmetry.space_group_name_H-M   'P 1'
#
loop_
_entity.id
_entity.type
_entity.pdbx_description
1 polymer ?
#
loop_
_entity_poly.entity_id
_entity_poly.type
_entity_poly.pdbx_seq_one_letter_code
_entity_poly.pdbx_strand_id
1 'polypeptide(L)'
;MDAAMEDAEGAQPEMEWDGGGGGADAVLGLAGDGASLSVCYHQAFGPHNDVILLEAADELLPDLLQGRVTVRGRPEEEAVLCTPSATYAMKFVGTSNSMFLIPPGEPAAPSLRPDHTNEDTSVATDAVASIIKVAPGSIELVRAAPRLDKLRSLLGERPYVLDEDLGDDFQHKKGLYTWQDLCELVQASDGELLDGLSSLLAVEIDGFWRTVDANSVNTVLDMILHNSVLHDWLLNALPETNVLSVMESDGFAPKIVTHCLSRFGMKAEQEGRSCWSLDERLVCLQFARRALGAGKMKLNNFVDKWERSIPSGMRADLEMLEGEVLYEKLGVETWVHAFSVADLPLTPGERFAALFRERPRWEWKDLQPYIRDLSIPGVSSEGLLIKYARRTQPSADSEPIFTAR
;
A
#
# COMPACT_ATOMS: atom_id res chain seq x y z
N MET A 1 4.37 47.92 4.03
CA MET A 1 4.32 47.90 2.56
C MET A 1 3.59 46.64 2.21
N ASP A 2 2.29 46.81 2.02
CA ASP A 2 1.34 45.76 1.67
C ASP A 2 1.69 45.19 0.29
N ALA A 3 1.69 43.87 0.19
CA ALA A 3 1.57 43.16 -1.07
C ALA A 3 0.58 42.02 -0.83
N ALA A 4 -0.68 42.33 -1.14
CA ALA A 4 -1.74 41.35 -1.25
C ALA A 4 -1.41 40.40 -2.42
N MET A 5 -1.35 39.09 -2.14
CA MET A 5 -1.51 38.06 -3.16
C MET A 5 -3.01 38.00 -3.47
N GLU A 6 -3.38 38.39 -4.68
CA GLU A 6 -4.70 38.10 -5.24
C GLU A 6 -4.77 36.60 -5.53
N ASP A 7 -5.61 35.89 -4.76
CA ASP A 7 -6.13 34.58 -5.10
C ASP A 7 -7.01 34.71 -6.35
N ALA A 8 -6.48 34.27 -7.49
CA ALA A 8 -7.27 34.06 -8.69
C ALA A 8 -7.97 32.69 -8.58
N GLU A 9 -9.08 32.64 -7.84
CA GLU A 9 -10.07 31.57 -8.00
C GLU A 9 -10.65 31.65 -9.43
N GLY A 10 -10.07 30.86 -10.33
CA GLY A 10 -10.66 30.58 -11.63
C GLY A 10 -11.91 29.74 -11.44
N ALA A 11 -13.04 30.38 -11.17
CA ALA A 11 -14.35 29.77 -11.29
C ALA A 11 -14.49 29.21 -12.71
N GLN A 12 -14.54 27.89 -12.83
CA GLN A 12 -14.98 27.25 -14.07
C GLN A 12 -16.41 27.74 -14.35
N PRO A 13 -16.75 28.14 -15.58
CA PRO A 13 -18.11 28.52 -15.87
C PRO A 13 -19.00 27.31 -15.65
N GLU A 14 -19.96 27.41 -14.72
CA GLU A 14 -21.11 26.52 -14.70
C GLU A 14 -21.72 26.57 -16.10
N MET A 15 -21.60 25.47 -16.84
CA MET A 15 -22.17 25.35 -18.16
C MET A 15 -23.69 25.30 -17.95
N GLU A 16 -24.37 26.44 -18.03
CA GLU A 16 -25.82 26.48 -18.02
C GLU A 16 -26.33 25.81 -19.30
N TRP A 17 -26.99 24.67 -19.16
CA TRP A 17 -27.58 23.89 -20.25
C TRP A 17 -28.92 24.50 -20.66
N ASP A 18 -28.92 25.80 -20.98
CA ASP A 18 -30.14 26.53 -21.32
C ASP A 18 -30.33 26.51 -22.83
N GLY A 19 -30.95 25.44 -23.36
CA GLY A 19 -31.24 25.37 -24.79
C GLY A 19 -31.47 23.97 -25.37
N GLY A 20 -32.52 23.28 -24.95
CA GLY A 20 -32.96 22.08 -25.65
C GLY A 20 -34.04 21.33 -24.89
N GLY A 21 -35.31 21.54 -25.26
CA GLY A 21 -36.41 20.75 -24.71
C GLY A 21 -36.21 19.25 -24.96
N GLY A 22 -36.39 18.43 -23.92
CA GLY A 22 -36.24 16.98 -23.99
C GLY A 22 -35.09 16.41 -23.18
N GLY A 23 -35.13 16.61 -21.85
CA GLY A 23 -34.12 16.11 -20.91
C GLY A 23 -34.38 14.69 -20.40
N ALA A 24 -33.54 14.25 -19.46
CA ALA A 24 -33.60 12.92 -18.83
C ALA A 24 -34.97 12.58 -18.21
N ASP A 25 -35.80 13.58 -17.87
CA ASP A 25 -37.16 13.41 -17.37
C ASP A 25 -38.08 12.68 -18.35
N ALA A 26 -37.84 12.83 -19.66
CA ALA A 26 -38.54 12.09 -20.71
C ALA A 26 -38.29 10.57 -20.62
N VAL A 27 -37.15 10.17 -20.05
CA VAL A 27 -36.75 8.76 -19.88
C VAL A 27 -37.31 8.20 -18.56
N LEU A 28 -37.32 8.99 -17.48
CA LEU A 28 -37.78 8.55 -16.15
C LEU A 28 -39.28 8.18 -16.12
N GLY A 29 -40.08 8.73 -17.05
CA GLY A 29 -41.50 8.41 -17.22
C GLY A 29 -41.81 7.12 -17.99
N LEU A 30 -40.81 6.43 -18.55
CA LEU A 30 -40.99 5.18 -19.30
C LEU A 30 -41.22 3.99 -18.34
N ALA A 31 -42.46 3.78 -17.92
CA ALA A 31 -42.85 2.60 -17.13
C ALA A 31 -43.71 1.65 -17.98
N GLY A 32 -43.16 0.50 -18.39
CA GLY A 32 -43.92 -0.63 -18.97
C GLY A 32 -43.23 -1.34 -20.14
N ASP A 33 -43.49 -2.65 -20.27
CA ASP A 33 -43.07 -3.45 -21.42
C ASP A 33 -43.71 -2.92 -22.71
N GLY A 34 -42.90 -2.33 -23.60
CA GLY A 34 -43.32 -1.83 -24.92
C GLY A 34 -43.37 -0.31 -25.09
N ALA A 35 -43.01 0.47 -24.07
CA ALA A 35 -42.87 1.93 -24.22
C ALA A 35 -41.65 2.28 -25.09
N SER A 36 -41.88 3.02 -26.18
CA SER A 36 -40.82 3.54 -27.06
C SER A 36 -40.66 5.05 -26.88
N LEU A 37 -39.41 5.52 -26.95
CA LEU A 37 -39.06 6.93 -26.84
C LEU A 37 -38.29 7.35 -28.09
N SER A 38 -38.67 8.50 -28.66
CA SER A 38 -37.89 9.13 -29.72
C SER A 38 -36.63 9.77 -29.12
N VAL A 39 -35.48 9.51 -29.73
CA VAL A 39 -34.21 10.16 -29.34
C VAL A 39 -33.75 11.08 -30.45
N CYS A 40 -33.13 12.21 -30.08
CA CYS A 40 -32.47 13.11 -31.02
C CYS A 40 -31.05 13.43 -30.54
N TYR A 41 -30.21 13.95 -31.43
CA TYR A 41 -28.91 14.48 -31.03
C TYR A 41 -29.07 15.93 -30.58
N HIS A 42 -28.55 16.23 -29.38
CA HIS A 42 -28.49 17.59 -28.86
C HIS A 42 -27.57 18.46 -29.72
N GLN A 43 -27.74 19.79 -29.68
CA GLN A 43 -26.83 20.71 -30.39
C GLN A 43 -25.38 20.58 -29.91
N ALA A 44 -25.22 20.27 -28.63
CA ALA A 44 -23.93 19.98 -28.00
C ALA A 44 -23.48 18.51 -28.19
N PHE A 45 -24.09 17.73 -29.10
CA PHE A 45 -23.68 16.35 -29.32
C PHE A 45 -22.23 16.28 -29.83
N GLY A 46 -21.41 15.43 -29.20
CA GLY A 46 -20.00 15.32 -29.53
C GLY A 46 -19.28 14.21 -28.78
N PRO A 47 -17.94 14.14 -28.91
CA PRO A 47 -17.16 13.10 -28.25
C PRO A 47 -17.13 13.25 -26.72
N HIS A 48 -17.16 14.48 -26.19
CA HIS A 48 -17.09 14.79 -24.75
C HIS A 48 -16.02 13.96 -24.02
N ASN A 49 -14.78 13.99 -24.51
CA ASN A 49 -13.68 13.15 -24.00
C ASN A 49 -13.31 13.44 -22.53
N ASP A 50 -13.78 14.56 -22.01
CA ASP A 50 -13.74 15.01 -20.62
C ASP A 50 -14.75 14.28 -19.71
N VAL A 51 -15.78 13.65 -20.27
CA VAL A 51 -16.78 12.88 -19.53
C VAL A 51 -16.57 11.38 -19.74
N ILE A 52 -16.31 10.67 -18.66
CA ILE A 52 -16.15 9.20 -18.63
C ILE A 52 -17.06 8.64 -17.55
N LEU A 53 -17.67 7.49 -17.83
CA LEU A 53 -18.51 6.80 -16.87
C LEU A 53 -17.65 5.98 -15.92
N LEU A 54 -17.94 6.08 -14.63
CA LEU A 54 -17.29 5.30 -13.58
C LEU A 54 -18.34 4.39 -12.94
N GLU A 55 -18.08 3.09 -12.97
CA GLU A 55 -18.85 2.11 -12.22
C GLU A 55 -18.24 1.99 -10.82
N ALA A 56 -19.01 2.38 -9.82
CA ALA A 56 -18.60 2.37 -8.42
C ALA A 56 -19.59 1.55 -7.58
N ALA A 57 -19.05 0.64 -6.77
CA ALA A 57 -19.84 -0.09 -5.79
C ALA A 57 -20.35 0.85 -4.68
N ASP A 58 -21.45 0.48 -4.03
CA ASP A 58 -22.09 1.28 -2.96
C ASP A 58 -21.12 1.68 -1.85
N GLU A 59 -20.14 0.82 -1.53
CA GLU A 59 -19.10 1.08 -0.52
C GLU A 59 -18.18 2.26 -0.87
N LEU A 60 -18.04 2.62 -2.15
CA LEU A 60 -17.20 3.71 -2.62
C LEU A 60 -17.95 5.04 -2.72
N LEU A 61 -19.28 5.01 -2.78
CA LEU A 61 -20.10 6.21 -2.95
C LEU A 61 -19.85 7.28 -1.88
N PRO A 62 -19.69 6.96 -0.58
CA PRO A 62 -19.40 7.98 0.42
C PRO A 62 -18.08 8.73 0.17
N ASP A 63 -17.04 8.02 -0.26
CA ASP A 63 -15.73 8.64 -0.54
C ASP A 63 -15.77 9.45 -1.83
N LEU A 64 -16.43 8.93 -2.88
CA LEU A 64 -16.58 9.60 -4.18
C LEU A 64 -17.40 10.89 -4.06
N LEU A 65 -18.58 10.83 -3.45
CA LEU A 65 -19.49 11.98 -3.33
C LEU A 65 -18.95 13.09 -2.42
N GLN A 66 -18.06 12.75 -1.49
CA GLN A 66 -17.39 13.73 -0.61
C GLN A 66 -16.05 14.24 -1.17
N GLY A 67 -15.64 13.80 -2.36
CA GLY A 67 -14.37 14.20 -2.96
C GLY A 67 -13.14 13.72 -2.19
N ARG A 68 -13.22 12.59 -1.48
CA ARG A 68 -12.11 12.01 -0.69
C ARG A 68 -11.29 10.97 -1.46
N VAL A 69 -11.39 10.97 -2.79
CA VAL A 69 -10.64 10.05 -3.66
C VAL A 69 -9.54 10.78 -4.42
N THR A 70 -8.45 10.07 -4.72
CA THR A 70 -7.38 10.59 -5.56
C THR A 70 -7.01 9.58 -6.65
N VAL A 71 -6.64 10.06 -7.83
CA VAL A 71 -6.08 9.21 -8.89
C VAL A 71 -4.56 9.29 -8.81
N ARG A 72 -3.89 8.14 -8.71
CA ARG A 72 -2.44 8.03 -8.59
C ARG A 72 -1.86 7.16 -9.70
N GLY A 73 -0.64 7.48 -10.11
CA GLY A 73 0.09 6.78 -11.17
C GLY A 73 0.80 7.77 -12.08
N ARG A 74 2.04 7.46 -12.44
CA ARG A 74 2.80 8.26 -13.41
C ARG A 74 2.30 8.04 -14.84
N PRO A 75 2.65 8.91 -15.81
CA PRO A 75 2.23 8.77 -17.21
C PRO A 75 2.56 7.42 -17.86
N GLU A 76 3.63 6.77 -17.41
CA GLU A 76 4.10 5.45 -17.86
C GLU A 76 3.49 4.27 -17.09
N GLU A 77 2.67 4.53 -16.08
CA GLU A 77 2.07 3.53 -15.20
C GLU A 77 0.54 3.45 -15.40
N GLU A 78 -0.04 2.31 -15.04
CA GLU A 78 -1.50 2.20 -14.96
C GLU A 78 -2.02 3.10 -13.83
N ALA A 79 -3.08 3.86 -14.09
CA ALA A 79 -3.71 4.66 -13.05
C ALA A 79 -4.46 3.79 -12.03
N VAL A 80 -4.42 4.21 -10.76
CA VAL A 80 -5.23 3.64 -9.68
C VAL A 80 -6.07 4.74 -9.02
N LEU A 81 -7.24 4.37 -8.52
CA LEU A 81 -8.07 5.22 -7.68
C LEU A 81 -7.84 4.84 -6.22
N CYS A 82 -7.50 5.81 -5.41
CA CYS A 82 -7.25 5.64 -3.99
C CYS A 82 -8.34 6.33 -3.18
N THR A 83 -8.97 5.58 -2.28
CA THR A 83 -9.69 6.15 -1.14
C THR A 83 -8.68 6.47 -0.02
N PRO A 84 -9.09 7.00 1.14
CA PRO A 84 -8.16 7.23 2.24
C PRO A 84 -7.48 5.95 2.76
N SER A 85 -8.07 4.77 2.54
CA SER A 85 -7.63 3.51 3.15
C SER A 85 -7.46 2.34 2.18
N ALA A 86 -7.76 2.51 0.88
CA ALA A 86 -7.66 1.41 -0.08
C ALA A 86 -7.34 1.88 -1.50
N THR A 87 -6.67 1.01 -2.24
CA THR A 87 -6.33 1.20 -3.66
C THR A 87 -7.21 0.34 -4.58
N TYR A 88 -7.64 0.92 -5.69
CA TYR A 88 -8.47 0.29 -6.71
C TYR A 88 -7.82 0.43 -8.09
N ALA A 89 -7.63 -0.70 -8.77
CA ALA A 89 -7.22 -0.70 -10.17
C ALA A 89 -8.37 -0.20 -11.04
N MET A 90 -8.07 0.73 -11.95
CA MET A 90 -9.02 1.29 -12.90
C MET A 90 -8.93 0.52 -14.21
N LYS A 91 -10.04 -0.08 -14.66
CA LYS A 91 -10.09 -0.83 -15.92
C LYS A 91 -11.19 -0.30 -16.81
N PHE A 92 -10.85 0.08 -18.04
CA PHE A 92 -11.86 0.44 -19.02
C PHE A 92 -12.50 -0.81 -19.61
N VAL A 93 -13.82 -0.91 -19.51
CA VAL A 93 -14.62 -1.98 -20.08
C VAL A 93 -15.55 -1.41 -21.15
N GLY A 94 -15.29 -1.81 -22.40
CA GLY A 94 -16.10 -1.42 -23.55
C GLY A 94 -17.43 -2.17 -23.56
N THR A 95 -18.48 -1.54 -24.09
CA THR A 95 -19.79 -2.16 -24.26
C THR A 95 -20.19 -2.25 -25.74
N SER A 96 -20.87 -3.32 -26.13
CA SER A 96 -21.48 -3.44 -27.47
C SER A 96 -22.81 -2.69 -27.57
N ASN A 97 -23.38 -2.28 -26.44
CA ASN A 97 -24.64 -1.54 -26.39
C ASN A 97 -24.36 -0.04 -26.53
N SER A 98 -25.29 0.69 -27.16
CA SER A 98 -25.19 2.15 -27.21
C SER A 98 -25.66 2.74 -25.88
N MET A 99 -24.73 3.28 -25.08
CA MET A 99 -25.04 3.95 -23.82
C MET A 99 -25.14 5.45 -24.07
N PHE A 100 -26.34 6.01 -23.89
CA PHE A 100 -26.61 7.42 -24.17
C PHE A 100 -26.56 8.25 -22.90
N LEU A 101 -25.73 9.30 -22.89
CA LEU A 101 -25.81 10.34 -21.86
C LEU A 101 -26.82 11.38 -22.32
N ILE A 102 -27.79 11.65 -21.46
CA ILE A 102 -28.87 12.61 -21.66
C ILE A 102 -28.83 13.55 -20.45
N PRO A 103 -28.64 14.86 -20.64
CA PRO A 103 -28.58 15.81 -19.54
C PRO A 103 -29.97 15.99 -18.90
N PRO A 104 -30.03 16.46 -17.64
CA PRO A 104 -31.28 16.99 -17.10
C PRO A 104 -31.73 18.18 -17.94
N GLY A 105 -33.03 18.31 -18.18
CA GLY A 105 -33.57 19.39 -18.99
C GLY A 105 -35.10 19.39 -18.90
N GLU A 106 -35.71 20.56 -18.97
CA GLU A 106 -37.16 20.68 -18.84
C GLU A 106 -37.86 19.77 -19.88
N PRO A 107 -38.93 19.06 -19.49
CA PRO A 107 -39.74 18.31 -20.43
C PRO A 107 -40.17 19.27 -21.53
N ALA A 108 -39.82 18.95 -22.79
CA ALA A 108 -40.21 19.77 -23.92
C ALA A 108 -41.72 20.03 -23.83
N ALA A 109 -42.12 21.30 -23.73
CA ALA A 109 -43.52 21.66 -23.89
C ALA A 109 -44.00 21.04 -25.21
N PRO A 110 -45.20 20.42 -25.25
CA PRO A 110 -45.68 19.74 -26.44
C PRO A 110 -45.60 20.71 -27.62
N SER A 111 -44.75 20.37 -28.58
CA SER A 111 -44.52 21.20 -29.74
C SER A 111 -45.84 21.33 -30.50
N LEU A 112 -46.38 22.56 -30.58
CA LEU A 112 -47.43 22.91 -31.51
C LEU A 112 -46.84 22.80 -32.92
N ARG A 113 -46.94 21.60 -33.53
CA ARG A 113 -46.68 21.44 -34.96
C ARG A 113 -47.73 22.25 -35.74
N PRO A 114 -47.35 22.98 -36.81
CA PRO A 114 -48.34 23.57 -37.69
C PRO A 114 -49.10 22.45 -38.42
N ASP A 115 -50.43 22.54 -38.36
CA ASP A 115 -51.41 21.68 -39.01
C ASP A 115 -51.05 21.33 -40.45
N HIS A 116 -50.85 20.04 -40.72
CA HIS A 116 -51.15 19.46 -42.03
C HIS A 116 -51.71 18.04 -41.83
N THR A 117 -53.04 17.99 -41.68
CA THR A 117 -54.00 16.94 -42.10
C THR A 117 -53.44 15.52 -42.33
N ASN A 118 -53.72 14.61 -41.40
CA ASN A 118 -54.64 13.47 -41.61
C ASN A 118 -54.75 12.62 -40.33
N GLU A 119 -55.97 12.16 -40.08
CA GLU A 119 -56.44 11.47 -38.87
C GLU A 119 -55.83 10.07 -38.66
N ASP A 120 -55.92 9.62 -37.41
CA ASP A 120 -55.71 8.27 -36.87
C ASP A 120 -54.28 7.77 -36.61
N THR A 121 -53.62 8.28 -35.57
CA THR A 121 -53.09 7.44 -34.46
C THR A 121 -52.68 8.33 -33.26
N SER A 122 -52.89 7.80 -32.06
CA SER A 122 -52.65 8.37 -30.72
C SER A 122 -51.58 9.48 -30.61
N VAL A 123 -52.00 10.67 -30.19
CA VAL A 123 -51.13 11.75 -29.71
C VAL A 123 -50.52 11.33 -28.37
N ALA A 124 -49.48 10.50 -28.42
CA ALA A 124 -48.49 10.48 -27.35
C ALA A 124 -47.73 11.79 -27.47
N THR A 125 -47.73 12.59 -26.41
CA THR A 125 -46.74 13.65 -26.21
C THR A 125 -45.37 13.09 -26.59
N ASP A 126 -44.79 13.56 -27.71
CA ASP A 126 -43.47 13.16 -28.20
C ASP A 126 -42.43 13.65 -27.18
N ALA A 127 -42.30 12.91 -26.08
CA ALA A 127 -41.18 13.05 -25.17
C ALA A 127 -39.95 12.64 -25.99
N VAL A 128 -39.10 13.60 -26.29
CA VAL A 128 -37.85 13.37 -27.02
C VAL A 128 -36.73 13.45 -26.01
N ALA A 129 -35.86 12.45 -25.97
CA ALA A 129 -34.61 12.55 -25.20
C ALA A 129 -33.48 13.06 -26.09
N SER A 130 -32.81 14.12 -25.66
CA SER A 130 -31.69 14.72 -26.38
C SER A 130 -30.34 14.16 -25.92
N ILE A 131 -29.66 13.44 -26.81
CA ILE A 131 -28.40 12.75 -26.52
C ILE A 131 -27.24 13.70 -26.72
N ILE A 132 -26.33 13.74 -25.74
CA ILE A 132 -25.11 14.58 -25.79
C ILE A 132 -23.85 13.77 -26.10
N LYS A 133 -23.81 12.50 -25.67
CA LYS A 133 -22.67 11.60 -25.85
C LYS A 133 -23.16 10.15 -25.97
N VAL A 134 -22.54 9.39 -26.86
CA VAL A 134 -22.61 7.92 -26.82
C VAL A 134 -21.36 7.42 -26.11
N ALA A 135 -21.50 6.90 -24.89
CA ALA A 135 -20.37 6.37 -24.14
C ALA A 135 -19.95 4.99 -24.69
N PRO A 136 -18.67 4.80 -25.02
CA PRO A 136 -18.16 3.53 -25.54
C PRO A 136 -18.00 2.44 -24.45
N GLY A 137 -18.12 2.82 -23.19
CA GLY A 137 -17.85 1.96 -22.04
C GLY A 137 -17.77 2.76 -20.74
N SER A 138 -17.45 2.05 -19.66
CA SER A 138 -17.24 2.57 -18.31
C SER A 138 -15.86 2.15 -17.78
N ILE A 139 -15.36 2.90 -16.81
CA ILE A 139 -14.26 2.49 -15.95
C ILE A 139 -14.85 1.66 -14.81
N GLU A 140 -14.37 0.44 -14.65
CA GLU A 140 -14.65 -0.41 -13.50
C GLU A 140 -13.51 -0.31 -12.48
N LEU A 141 -13.87 -0.33 -11.19
CA LEU A 141 -12.94 -0.31 -10.08
C LEU A 141 -12.82 -1.71 -9.46
N VAL A 142 -11.61 -2.25 -9.41
CA VAL A 142 -11.32 -3.52 -8.76
C VAL A 142 -10.33 -3.30 -7.64
N ARG A 143 -10.69 -3.69 -6.41
CA ARG A 143 -9.79 -3.56 -5.26
C ARG A 143 -8.46 -4.26 -5.55
N ALA A 144 -7.37 -3.54 -5.37
CA ALA A 144 -6.02 -3.99 -5.71
C ALA A 144 -5.11 -3.89 -4.49
N ALA A 145 -4.01 -4.66 -4.51
CA ALA A 145 -2.96 -4.50 -3.52
C ALA A 145 -2.14 -3.22 -3.82
N PRO A 146 -1.71 -2.47 -2.79
CA PRO A 146 -0.85 -1.30 -2.97
C PRO A 146 0.52 -1.69 -3.53
N ARG A 147 1.12 -0.84 -4.38
CA ARG A 147 2.43 -1.12 -5.02
C ARG A 147 3.61 -0.76 -4.12
N LEU A 148 3.70 -1.39 -2.94
CA LEU A 148 4.69 -1.08 -1.91
C LEU A 148 6.15 -1.49 -2.24
N ASP A 149 6.39 -2.32 -3.26
CA ASP A 149 7.76 -2.60 -3.74
C ASP A 149 8.46 -1.33 -4.22
N LYS A 150 7.72 -0.41 -4.84
CA LYS A 150 8.23 0.89 -5.26
C LYS A 150 8.61 1.73 -4.04
N LEU A 151 7.77 1.76 -3.00
CA LEU A 151 8.08 2.43 -1.73
C LEU A 151 9.38 1.89 -1.13
N ARG A 152 9.53 0.57 -1.04
CA ARG A 152 10.77 -0.07 -0.56
C ARG A 152 11.99 0.34 -1.37
N SER A 153 11.88 0.37 -2.70
CA SER A 153 12.98 0.78 -3.58
C SER A 153 13.40 2.22 -3.32
N LEU A 154 12.44 3.14 -3.23
CA LEU A 154 12.69 4.57 -2.99
C LEU A 154 13.38 4.79 -1.63
N LEU A 155 12.87 4.17 -0.57
CA LEU A 155 13.46 4.27 0.77
C LEU A 155 14.85 3.60 0.88
N GLY A 156 15.14 2.67 -0.02
CA GLY A 156 16.43 1.99 -0.11
C GLY A 156 17.49 2.76 -0.89
N GLU A 157 17.14 3.85 -1.58
CA GLU A 157 18.11 4.66 -2.32
C GLU A 157 19.09 5.37 -1.38
N ARG A 158 18.59 5.82 -0.23
CA ARG A 158 19.39 6.53 0.76
C ARG A 158 18.93 6.29 2.20
N PRO A 159 19.28 5.13 2.78
CA PRO A 159 19.12 4.88 4.21
C PRO A 159 19.83 5.96 5.05
N TYR A 160 19.33 6.20 6.25
CA TYR A 160 20.00 7.03 7.25
C TYR A 160 21.19 6.30 7.83
N VAL A 161 22.32 7.01 7.90
CA VAL A 161 23.55 6.56 8.56
C VAL A 161 23.87 7.54 9.70
N LEU A 162 24.26 7.03 10.86
CA LEU A 162 24.73 7.84 11.98
C LEU A 162 25.91 8.72 11.55
N ASP A 163 25.97 9.92 12.13
CA ASP A 163 26.99 10.93 11.85
C ASP A 163 27.04 11.42 10.39
N GLU A 164 25.98 11.16 9.60
CA GLU A 164 25.87 11.74 8.28
C GLU A 164 25.64 13.26 8.36
N ASP A 165 26.38 14.02 7.56
CA ASP A 165 26.19 15.46 7.42
C ASP A 165 25.39 15.73 6.15
N LEU A 166 24.10 16.02 6.31
CA LEU A 166 23.22 16.46 5.25
C LEU A 166 23.49 17.95 4.99
N GLY A 167 24.62 18.28 4.38
CA GLY A 167 24.91 19.65 3.96
C GLY A 167 23.79 20.25 3.11
N ASP A 168 23.73 21.57 2.99
CA ASP A 168 22.61 22.28 2.38
C ASP A 168 22.45 22.12 0.84
N ASP A 169 23.37 21.43 0.17
CA ASP A 169 23.37 21.33 -1.29
C ASP A 169 22.31 20.35 -1.83
N PHE A 170 21.73 20.67 -2.99
CA PHE A 170 20.71 19.84 -3.65
C PHE A 170 21.23 18.45 -4.03
N GLN A 171 22.52 18.31 -4.34
CA GLN A 171 23.14 17.00 -4.55
C GLN A 171 23.06 16.11 -3.31
N HIS A 172 23.12 16.71 -2.12
CA HIS A 172 22.93 16.04 -0.84
C HIS A 172 21.47 15.78 -0.49
N LYS A 173 20.50 16.05 -1.37
CA LYS A 173 19.08 15.69 -1.16
C LYS A 173 18.54 14.68 -2.17
N LYS A 174 19.36 14.27 -3.15
CA LYS A 174 19.00 13.22 -4.10
C LYS A 174 18.75 11.88 -3.36
N GLY A 175 17.69 11.17 -3.77
CA GLY A 175 17.28 9.90 -3.15
C GLY A 175 16.56 10.05 -1.81
N LEU A 176 16.21 11.28 -1.41
CA LEU A 176 15.36 11.57 -0.26
C LEU A 176 13.97 11.97 -0.73
N TYR A 177 12.94 11.49 -0.02
CA TYR A 177 11.54 11.66 -0.41
C TYR A 177 10.73 12.20 0.76
N THR A 178 9.99 13.27 0.52
CA THR A 178 8.98 13.80 1.43
C THR A 178 7.71 12.95 1.38
N TRP A 179 6.78 13.21 2.30
CA TRP A 179 5.45 12.57 2.25
C TRP A 179 4.73 12.84 0.92
N GLN A 180 4.75 14.09 0.43
CA GLN A 180 4.16 14.45 -0.86
C GLN A 180 4.81 13.68 -2.02
N ASP A 181 6.14 13.58 -2.05
CA ASP A 181 6.83 12.82 -3.09
C ASP A 181 6.36 11.35 -3.08
N LEU A 182 6.26 10.72 -1.92
CA LEU A 182 5.80 9.33 -1.82
C LEU A 182 4.35 9.17 -2.32
N CYS A 183 3.46 10.12 -2.04
CA CYS A 183 2.08 10.12 -2.52
C CYS A 183 1.99 10.22 -4.05
N GLU A 184 2.87 10.98 -4.69
CA GLU A 184 2.91 11.13 -6.15
C GLU A 184 3.57 9.92 -6.83
N LEU A 185 4.58 9.34 -6.18
CA LEU A 185 5.40 8.29 -6.76
C LEU A 185 4.78 6.90 -6.61
N VAL A 186 4.06 6.63 -5.53
CA VAL A 186 3.63 5.28 -5.17
C VAL A 186 2.12 5.12 -5.36
N GLN A 187 1.73 4.07 -6.08
CA GLN A 187 0.34 3.69 -6.31
C GLN A 187 -0.23 2.96 -5.10
N ALA A 188 -0.58 3.73 -4.08
CA ALA A 188 -1.18 3.27 -2.83
C ALA A 188 -2.04 4.39 -2.22
N SER A 189 -3.03 4.04 -1.40
CA SER A 189 -3.74 5.01 -0.57
C SER A 189 -2.84 5.56 0.54
N ASP A 190 -3.25 6.66 1.16
CA ASP A 190 -2.51 7.26 2.28
C ASP A 190 -2.39 6.31 3.46
N GLY A 191 -3.48 5.62 3.83
CA GLY A 191 -3.45 4.59 4.87
C GLY A 191 -2.47 3.46 4.54
N GLU A 192 -2.53 2.93 3.31
CA GLU A 192 -1.62 1.85 2.89
C GLU A 192 -0.15 2.30 2.81
N LEU A 193 0.11 3.56 2.48
CA LEU A 193 1.46 4.13 2.51
C LEU A 193 2.01 4.23 3.93
N LEU A 194 1.20 4.72 4.88
CA LEU A 194 1.59 4.81 6.29
C LEU A 194 1.84 3.42 6.89
N ASP A 195 0.98 2.45 6.58
CA ASP A 195 1.16 1.06 6.97
C ASP A 195 2.43 0.46 6.35
N GLY A 196 2.70 0.78 5.07
CA GLY A 196 3.91 0.38 4.36
C GLY A 196 5.18 0.96 4.97
N LEU A 197 5.19 2.26 5.30
CA LEU A 197 6.30 2.94 5.98
C LEU A 197 6.58 2.28 7.34
N SER A 198 5.52 2.03 8.12
CA SER A 198 5.62 1.36 9.41
C SER A 198 6.18 -0.07 9.28
N SER A 199 5.68 -0.84 8.29
CA SER A 199 6.13 -2.21 8.02
C SER A 199 7.60 -2.27 7.55
N LEU A 200 8.06 -1.24 6.85
CA LEU A 200 9.45 -1.10 6.42
C LEU A 200 10.36 -0.48 7.51
N LEU A 201 9.81 -0.20 8.69
CA LEU A 201 10.50 0.50 9.78
C LEU A 201 11.15 1.80 9.27
N ALA A 202 10.39 2.57 8.50
CA ALA A 202 10.78 3.89 8.05
C ALA A 202 10.45 4.95 9.11
N VAL A 203 11.23 6.02 9.13
CA VAL A 203 11.04 7.16 10.03
C VAL A 203 11.27 8.46 9.28
N GLU A 204 10.55 9.51 9.69
CA GLU A 204 10.72 10.85 9.16
C GLU A 204 11.90 11.58 9.86
N ILE A 205 12.94 11.87 9.07
CA ILE A 205 14.16 12.55 9.50
C ILE A 205 14.30 13.80 8.63
N ASP A 206 14.29 14.97 9.27
CA ASP A 206 14.44 16.28 8.62
C ASP A 206 13.47 16.52 7.44
N GLY A 207 12.24 16.03 7.56
CA GLY A 207 11.18 16.17 6.55
C GLY A 207 11.18 15.07 5.47
N PHE A 208 12.10 14.10 5.54
CA PHE A 208 12.22 13.01 4.58
C PHE A 208 12.00 11.64 5.24
N TRP A 209 11.29 10.75 4.55
CA TRP A 209 11.07 9.37 5.00
C TRP A 209 12.22 8.46 4.59
N ARG A 210 12.79 7.75 5.56
CA ARG A 210 13.99 6.93 5.36
C ARG A 210 13.97 5.68 6.22
N THR A 211 14.62 4.63 5.75
CA THR A 211 15.02 3.49 6.59
C THR A 211 16.35 3.82 7.29
N VAL A 212 16.61 3.20 8.43
CA VAL A 212 17.91 3.33 9.14
C VAL A 212 18.79 2.14 8.79
N ASP A 213 20.05 2.38 8.42
CA ASP A 213 20.97 1.32 8.04
C ASP A 213 21.29 0.38 9.22
N ALA A 214 21.68 -0.86 8.88
CA ALA A 214 21.90 -1.90 9.89
C ALA A 214 22.97 -1.54 10.92
N ASN A 215 24.06 -0.88 10.53
CA ASN A 215 25.14 -0.51 11.46
C ASN A 215 24.69 0.58 12.43
N SER A 216 23.93 1.56 11.93
CA SER A 216 23.34 2.60 12.77
C SER A 216 22.39 2.03 13.81
N VAL A 217 21.42 1.21 13.38
CA VAL A 217 20.50 0.51 14.30
C VAL A 217 21.28 -0.29 15.34
N ASN A 218 22.35 -0.96 14.90
CA ASN A 218 23.15 -1.77 15.81
C ASN A 218 23.86 -0.94 16.87
N THR A 219 24.46 0.17 16.47
CA THR A 219 25.18 1.08 17.35
C THR A 219 24.25 1.70 18.38
N VAL A 220 23.06 2.17 17.95
CA VAL A 220 22.05 2.72 18.86
C VAL A 220 21.56 1.67 19.84
N LEU A 221 21.25 0.45 19.38
CA LEU A 221 20.79 -0.63 20.26
C LEU A 221 21.86 -1.00 21.29
N ASP A 222 23.12 -1.14 20.88
CA ASP A 222 24.22 -1.50 21.78
C ASP A 222 24.44 -0.41 22.82
N MET A 223 24.32 0.87 22.44
CA MET A 223 24.41 1.98 23.37
C MET A 223 23.23 2.01 24.36
N ILE A 224 21.99 1.78 23.91
CA ILE A 224 20.83 1.65 24.80
C ILE A 224 21.05 0.53 25.83
N LEU A 225 21.53 -0.63 25.38
CA LEU A 225 21.79 -1.78 26.26
C LEU A 225 22.93 -1.48 27.25
N HIS A 226 24.00 -0.82 26.79
CA HIS A 226 25.11 -0.41 27.63
C HIS A 226 24.66 0.57 28.73
N ASN A 227 23.93 1.63 28.34
CA ASN A 227 23.39 2.62 29.26
C ASN A 227 22.37 2.01 30.23
N SER A 228 21.62 1.00 29.80
CA SER A 228 20.72 0.26 30.69
C SER A 228 21.47 -0.45 31.82
N VAL A 229 22.64 -1.03 31.53
CA VAL A 229 23.50 -1.64 32.56
C VAL A 229 24.14 -0.57 33.45
N LEU A 230 24.61 0.55 32.88
CA LEU A 230 25.25 1.62 33.65
C LEU A 230 24.31 2.31 34.64
N HIS A 231 23.03 2.44 34.28
CA HIS A 231 22.02 3.15 35.07
C HIS A 231 21.03 2.21 35.80
N ASP A 232 21.31 0.90 35.82
CA ASP A 232 20.46 -0.13 36.43
C ASP A 232 19.00 -0.09 35.93
N TRP A 233 18.79 0.17 34.62
CA TRP A 233 17.46 0.14 34.01
C TRP A 233 17.05 -1.29 33.66
N LEU A 234 15.77 -1.58 33.87
CA LEU A 234 15.17 -2.85 33.47
C LEU A 234 14.81 -2.80 31.98
N LEU A 235 15.26 -3.79 31.20
CA LEU A 235 15.02 -3.84 29.75
C LEU A 235 13.52 -3.95 29.38
N ASN A 236 12.69 -4.44 30.30
CA ASN A 236 11.23 -4.50 30.15
C ASN A 236 10.49 -3.26 30.67
N ALA A 237 11.20 -2.27 31.21
CA ALA A 237 10.63 -1.05 31.78
C ALA A 237 11.63 0.12 31.69
N LEU A 238 12.14 0.38 30.48
CA LEU A 238 13.09 1.46 30.21
C LEU A 238 12.40 2.83 30.32
N PRO A 239 12.86 3.75 31.17
CA PRO A 239 12.27 5.08 31.32
C PRO A 239 12.57 5.97 30.09
N GLU A 240 11.57 6.28 29.26
CA GLU A 240 11.78 6.96 27.97
C GLU A 240 12.54 8.28 28.13
N THR A 241 12.11 9.14 29.05
CA THR A 241 12.73 10.47 29.25
C THR A 241 14.21 10.36 29.63
N ASN A 242 14.56 9.39 30.47
CA ASN A 242 15.94 9.20 30.91
C ASN A 242 16.79 8.60 29.79
N VAL A 243 16.26 7.60 29.07
CA VAL A 243 16.96 7.00 27.92
C VAL A 243 17.25 8.06 26.87
N LEU A 244 16.25 8.87 26.49
CA LEU A 244 16.44 9.93 25.48
C LEU A 244 17.46 10.96 25.95
N SER A 245 17.41 11.40 27.21
CA SER A 245 18.35 12.39 27.75
C SER A 245 19.80 11.90 27.80
N VAL A 246 20.01 10.63 28.20
CA VAL A 246 21.35 10.03 28.23
C VAL A 246 21.88 9.83 26.81
N MET A 247 21.06 9.27 25.92
CA MET A 247 21.46 9.04 24.53
C MET A 247 21.72 10.34 23.76
N GLU A 248 20.97 11.41 24.04
CA GLU A 248 21.24 12.74 23.47
C GLU A 248 22.59 13.29 23.96
N SER A 249 22.96 13.04 25.23
CA SER A 249 24.27 13.39 25.77
C SER A 249 25.42 12.62 25.11
N ASP A 250 25.13 11.40 24.64
CA ASP A 250 26.05 10.56 23.85
C ASP A 250 26.08 10.94 22.36
N GLY A 251 25.31 11.95 21.94
CA GLY A 251 25.31 12.49 20.57
C GLY A 251 24.26 11.88 19.63
N PHE A 252 23.33 11.06 20.13
CA PHE A 252 22.28 10.45 19.31
C PHE A 252 21.03 11.33 19.23
N ALA A 253 20.52 11.56 18.02
CA ALA A 253 19.28 12.29 17.83
C ALA A 253 18.07 11.57 18.49
N PRO A 254 17.26 12.25 19.32
CA PRO A 254 16.16 11.61 20.06
C PRO A 254 15.19 10.83 19.17
N LYS A 255 14.89 11.33 17.95
CA LYS A 255 14.03 10.63 16.98
C LYS A 255 14.56 9.25 16.58
N ILE A 256 15.88 9.12 16.40
CA ILE A 256 16.52 7.85 16.01
C ILE A 256 16.49 6.87 17.18
N VAL A 257 16.68 7.37 18.41
CA VAL A 257 16.58 6.56 19.63
C VAL A 257 15.16 6.06 19.82
N THR A 258 14.15 6.93 19.72
CA THR A 258 12.73 6.55 19.78
C THR A 258 12.38 5.54 18.68
N HIS A 259 12.88 5.75 17.46
CA HIS A 259 12.68 4.80 16.37
C HIS A 259 13.30 3.43 16.68
N CYS A 260 14.53 3.39 17.19
CA CYS A 260 15.19 2.15 17.62
C CYS A 260 14.39 1.43 18.72
N LEU A 261 13.91 2.16 19.73
CA LEU A 261 13.04 1.62 20.79
C LEU A 261 11.73 1.06 20.22
N SER A 262 11.10 1.76 19.28
CA SER A 262 9.88 1.28 18.60
C SER A 262 10.10 0.03 17.75
N ARG A 263 11.31 -0.15 17.22
CA ARG A 263 11.69 -1.33 16.44
C ARG A 263 11.90 -2.57 17.29
N PHE A 264 12.41 -2.40 18.51
CA PHE A 264 12.78 -3.51 19.40
C PHE A 264 11.89 -3.63 20.63
N GLY A 265 10.80 -2.86 20.72
CA GLY A 265 9.99 -2.84 21.93
C GLY A 265 8.63 -2.18 21.76
N MET A 266 7.85 -2.27 22.82
CA MET A 266 6.52 -1.70 22.92
C MET A 266 6.52 -0.57 23.94
N LYS A 267 5.89 0.56 23.57
CA LYS A 267 5.66 1.67 24.48
C LYS A 267 4.49 1.37 25.39
N ALA A 268 4.67 1.59 26.68
CA ALA A 268 3.64 1.49 27.69
C ALA A 268 3.63 2.76 28.56
N GLU A 269 2.46 3.10 29.09
CA GLU A 269 2.34 4.14 30.11
C GLU A 269 2.20 3.48 31.48
N GLN A 270 3.12 3.81 32.40
CA GLN A 270 3.07 3.36 33.79
C GLN A 270 3.11 4.58 34.71
N GLU A 271 2.08 4.73 35.55
CA GLU A 271 2.00 5.80 36.56
C GLU A 271 2.16 7.23 35.97
N GLY A 272 1.66 7.48 34.75
CA GLY A 272 1.79 8.77 34.08
C GLY A 272 3.20 9.06 33.52
N ARG A 273 4.08 8.06 33.50
CA ARG A 273 5.40 8.11 32.84
C ARG A 273 5.42 7.11 31.69
N SER A 274 6.01 7.50 30.58
CA SER A 274 6.19 6.61 29.44
C SER A 274 7.43 5.73 29.62
N CYS A 275 7.24 4.44 29.41
CA CYS A 275 8.30 3.43 29.47
C CYS A 275 8.28 2.53 28.24
N TRP A 276 9.43 1.97 27.92
CA TRP A 276 9.58 1.01 26.83
C TRP A 276 9.89 -0.37 27.40
N SER A 277 9.17 -1.38 26.91
CA SER A 277 9.51 -2.78 27.14
C SER A 277 10.17 -3.34 25.90
N LEU A 278 11.46 -3.66 25.97
CA LEU A 278 12.13 -4.35 24.88
C LEU A 278 11.55 -5.76 24.71
N ASP A 279 11.31 -6.12 23.45
CA ASP A 279 10.87 -7.43 23.02
C ASP A 279 12.11 -8.34 22.88
N GLU A 280 12.18 -9.33 23.76
CA GLU A 280 13.27 -10.31 23.81
C GLU A 280 13.47 -11.00 22.45
N ARG A 281 12.41 -11.35 21.73
CA ARG A 281 12.48 -12.01 20.43
C ARG A 281 13.15 -11.12 19.41
N LEU A 282 12.75 -9.85 19.32
CA LEU A 282 13.29 -8.90 18.34
C LEU A 282 14.75 -8.56 18.61
N VAL A 283 15.12 -8.37 19.88
CA VAL A 283 16.51 -8.12 20.27
C VAL A 283 17.37 -9.35 19.98
N CYS A 284 16.98 -10.54 20.45
CA CYS A 284 17.72 -11.78 20.18
C CYS A 284 17.89 -12.03 18.68
N LEU A 285 16.84 -11.81 17.88
CA LEU A 285 16.91 -11.95 16.43
C LEU A 285 17.90 -10.97 15.79
N GLN A 286 18.00 -9.74 16.27
CA GLN A 286 19.00 -8.80 15.77
C GLN A 286 20.43 -9.29 16.04
N PHE A 287 20.68 -9.82 17.23
CA PHE A 287 21.98 -10.45 17.55
C PHE A 287 22.23 -11.72 16.74
N ALA A 288 21.18 -12.49 16.41
CA ALA A 288 21.27 -13.67 15.55
C ALA A 288 21.76 -13.29 14.14
N ARG A 289 21.14 -12.25 13.54
CA ARG A 289 21.51 -11.74 12.21
C ARG A 289 22.99 -11.31 12.17
N ARG A 290 23.46 -10.61 13.21
CA ARG A 290 24.87 -10.23 13.36
C ARG A 290 25.80 -11.44 13.53
N ALA A 291 25.38 -12.44 14.31
CA ALA A 291 26.18 -13.63 14.56
C ALA A 291 26.36 -14.46 13.29
N LEU A 292 25.30 -14.62 12.49
CA LEU A 292 25.29 -15.40 11.26
C LEU A 292 26.13 -14.75 10.15
N GLY A 293 26.01 -13.43 9.97
CA GLY A 293 26.72 -12.70 8.92
C GLY A 293 26.30 -13.12 7.50
N ALA A 294 27.13 -12.78 6.51
CA ALA A 294 26.81 -12.97 5.08
C ALA A 294 27.05 -14.39 4.53
N GLY A 295 27.30 -15.40 5.38
CA GLY A 295 27.76 -16.73 4.94
C GLY A 295 27.04 -17.92 5.59
N LYS A 296 27.33 -19.11 5.08
CA LYS A 296 26.91 -20.38 5.68
C LYS A 296 27.80 -20.73 6.87
N MET A 297 27.20 -21.21 7.96
CA MET A 297 27.94 -21.75 9.10
C MET A 297 27.24 -22.97 9.70
N LYS A 298 28.01 -23.80 10.42
CA LYS A 298 27.45 -24.95 11.15
C LYS A 298 26.51 -24.47 12.26
N LEU A 299 25.39 -25.16 12.43
CA LEU A 299 24.38 -24.81 13.43
C LEU A 299 24.96 -24.65 14.84
N ASN A 300 25.80 -25.58 15.29
CA ASN A 300 26.40 -25.51 16.63
C ASN A 300 27.29 -24.26 16.80
N ASN A 301 28.12 -23.95 15.80
CA ASN A 301 28.97 -22.76 15.84
C ASN A 301 28.14 -21.48 15.85
N PHE A 302 27.02 -21.48 15.11
CA PHE A 302 26.07 -20.36 15.09
C PHE A 302 25.45 -20.15 16.47
N VAL A 303 24.87 -21.20 17.07
CA VAL A 303 24.22 -21.13 18.38
C VAL A 303 25.23 -20.68 19.45
N ASP A 304 26.42 -21.28 19.49
CA ASP A 304 27.48 -20.88 20.43
C ASP A 304 27.86 -19.41 20.29
N LYS A 305 27.94 -18.90 19.06
CA LYS A 305 28.27 -17.48 18.80
C LYS A 305 27.11 -16.56 19.18
N TRP A 306 25.87 -16.98 18.91
CA TRP A 306 24.67 -16.22 19.19
C TRP A 306 24.41 -16.12 20.69
N GLU A 307 24.47 -17.22 21.44
CA GLU A 307 24.27 -17.21 22.89
C GLU A 307 25.30 -16.32 23.62
N ARG A 308 26.52 -16.23 23.10
CA ARG A 308 27.58 -15.37 23.66
C ARG A 308 27.38 -13.88 23.37
N SER A 309 26.58 -13.52 22.37
CA SER A 309 26.38 -12.12 21.97
C SER A 309 25.11 -11.49 22.53
N ILE A 310 24.15 -12.29 23.00
CA ILE A 310 22.88 -11.80 23.55
C ILE A 310 23.10 -11.08 24.91
N PRO A 311 22.37 -9.98 25.18
CA PRO A 311 22.45 -9.27 26.46
C PRO A 311 22.05 -10.12 27.68
N SER A 312 22.59 -9.79 28.85
CA SER A 312 22.22 -10.48 30.09
C SER A 312 20.74 -10.31 30.41
N GLY A 313 20.07 -11.43 30.71
CA GLY A 313 18.64 -11.48 31.03
C GLY A 313 17.74 -11.96 29.88
N MET A 314 18.29 -12.13 28.67
CA MET A 314 17.59 -12.67 27.51
C MET A 314 18.13 -14.06 27.13
N ARG A 315 17.34 -14.86 26.39
CA ARG A 315 17.67 -16.22 25.97
C ARG A 315 17.49 -16.41 24.46
N ALA A 316 18.42 -17.16 23.87
CA ALA A 316 18.28 -17.64 22.50
C ALA A 316 17.26 -18.76 22.42
N ASP A 317 16.37 -18.70 21.43
CA ASP A 317 15.47 -19.79 21.08
C ASP A 317 15.42 -19.93 19.54
N LEU A 318 15.62 -21.15 19.05
CA LEU A 318 15.65 -21.44 17.61
C LEU A 318 14.31 -21.14 16.94
N GLU A 319 13.18 -21.22 17.67
CA GLU A 319 11.86 -20.85 17.14
C GLU A 319 11.80 -19.37 16.75
N MET A 320 12.64 -18.51 17.35
CA MET A 320 12.71 -17.10 17.00
C MET A 320 13.25 -16.85 15.59
N LEU A 321 13.95 -17.82 15.00
CA LEU A 321 14.61 -17.73 13.69
C LEU A 321 13.70 -18.11 12.52
N GLU A 322 12.44 -18.48 12.79
CA GLU A 322 11.45 -18.75 11.75
C GLU A 322 11.30 -17.56 10.80
N GLY A 323 11.49 -17.83 9.49
CA GLY A 323 11.45 -16.79 8.46
C GLY A 323 12.73 -15.96 8.34
N GLU A 324 13.79 -16.28 9.08
CA GLU A 324 15.01 -15.47 9.15
C GLU A 324 16.27 -16.24 8.73
N VAL A 325 16.22 -17.56 8.87
CA VAL A 325 17.34 -18.47 8.64
C VAL A 325 16.86 -19.72 7.91
N LEU A 326 17.65 -20.18 6.93
CA LEU A 326 17.43 -21.48 6.29
C LEU A 326 18.38 -22.54 6.81
N TYR A 327 17.83 -23.74 6.97
CA TYR A 327 18.54 -24.94 7.42
C TYR A 327 18.82 -25.85 6.22
N GLU A 328 20.07 -26.22 6.04
CA GLU A 328 20.54 -27.14 5.01
C GLU A 328 21.21 -28.35 5.65
N LYS A 329 20.71 -29.55 5.33
CA LYS A 329 21.32 -30.81 5.79
C LYS A 329 22.37 -31.28 4.79
N LEU A 330 23.63 -31.32 5.22
CA LEU A 330 24.77 -31.82 4.45
C LEU A 330 25.30 -33.07 5.15
N GLY A 331 24.75 -34.23 4.77
CA GLY A 331 25.04 -35.50 5.43
C GLY A 331 24.50 -35.53 6.86
N VAL A 332 25.40 -35.62 7.84
CA VAL A 332 25.05 -35.59 9.28
C VAL A 332 25.10 -34.18 9.88
N GLU A 333 25.66 -33.21 9.14
CA GLU A 333 25.79 -31.83 9.62
C GLU A 333 24.60 -30.98 9.17
N THR A 334 24.21 -30.05 10.04
CA THR A 334 23.22 -29.01 9.71
C THR A 334 23.94 -27.68 9.59
N TRP A 335 23.77 -27.04 8.44
CA TRP A 335 24.29 -25.74 8.10
C TRP A 335 23.16 -24.73 8.05
N VAL A 336 23.46 -23.48 8.42
CA VAL A 336 22.52 -22.37 8.46
C VAL A 336 23.08 -21.16 7.71
N HIS A 337 22.20 -20.39 7.09
CA HIS A 337 22.53 -19.09 6.50
C HIS A 337 21.33 -18.13 6.58
N ALA A 338 21.64 -16.83 6.52
CA ALA A 338 20.63 -15.78 6.59
C ALA A 338 19.74 -15.81 5.35
N PHE A 339 18.44 -15.78 5.58
CA PHE A 339 17.43 -15.69 4.53
C PHE A 339 16.15 -15.17 5.18
N SER A 340 15.98 -13.85 5.12
CA SER A 340 14.95 -13.13 5.86
C SER A 340 13.71 -12.84 5.01
N VAL A 341 12.52 -12.98 5.60
CA VAL A 341 11.26 -12.48 5.00
C VAL A 341 11.37 -11.01 4.64
N ALA A 342 12.07 -10.22 5.46
CA ALA A 342 12.21 -8.78 5.26
C ALA A 342 12.93 -8.42 3.95
N ASP A 343 13.79 -9.32 3.45
CA ASP A 343 14.58 -9.11 2.22
C ASP A 343 13.89 -9.68 0.97
N LEU A 344 12.77 -10.39 1.13
CA LEU A 344 12.03 -10.96 0.01
C LEU A 344 11.16 -9.91 -0.71
N PRO A 345 10.91 -10.11 -2.02
CA PRO A 345 9.97 -9.28 -2.78
C PRO A 345 8.60 -9.19 -2.08
N LEU A 346 7.90 -8.05 -2.15
CA LEU A 346 6.56 -7.91 -1.59
C LEU A 346 5.50 -8.46 -2.55
N THR A 347 5.76 -8.47 -3.87
CA THR A 347 4.87 -9.14 -4.81
C THR A 347 4.88 -10.66 -4.62
N PRO A 348 3.70 -11.31 -4.54
CA PRO A 348 3.61 -12.77 -4.38
C PRO A 348 4.35 -13.55 -5.46
N GLY A 349 4.19 -13.17 -6.73
CA GLY A 349 4.81 -13.87 -7.86
C GLY A 349 6.33 -13.89 -7.79
N GLU A 350 6.95 -12.73 -7.55
CA GLU A 350 8.41 -12.63 -7.44
C GLU A 350 8.92 -13.28 -6.16
N ARG A 351 8.16 -13.18 -5.06
CA ARG A 351 8.50 -13.85 -3.80
C ARG A 351 8.57 -15.37 -3.97
N PHE A 352 7.52 -15.99 -4.51
CA PHE A 352 7.54 -17.44 -4.78
C PHE A 352 8.69 -17.83 -5.72
N ALA A 353 8.97 -17.03 -6.74
CA ALA A 353 10.10 -17.27 -7.63
C ALA A 353 11.46 -17.20 -6.90
N ALA A 354 11.64 -16.24 -5.99
CA ALA A 354 12.84 -16.13 -5.15
C ALA A 354 12.98 -17.32 -4.20
N LEU A 355 11.89 -17.72 -3.53
CA LEU A 355 11.85 -18.87 -2.61
C LEU A 355 12.23 -20.18 -3.32
N PHE A 356 11.68 -20.45 -4.50
CA PHE A 356 11.98 -21.67 -5.24
C PHE A 356 13.36 -21.66 -5.93
N ARG A 357 13.93 -20.47 -6.16
CA ARG A 357 15.31 -20.33 -6.61
C ARG A 357 16.29 -20.71 -5.51
N GLU A 358 16.02 -20.27 -4.27
CA GLU A 358 16.87 -20.59 -3.12
C GLU A 358 16.77 -22.06 -2.74
N ARG A 359 15.55 -22.58 -2.62
CA ARG A 359 15.29 -23.99 -2.30
C ARG A 359 14.25 -24.56 -3.27
N PRO A 360 14.59 -25.56 -4.10
CA PRO A 360 13.66 -26.09 -5.10
C PRO A 360 12.43 -26.82 -4.53
N ARG A 361 12.54 -27.36 -3.31
CA ARG A 361 11.52 -28.18 -2.66
C ARG A 361 11.31 -27.73 -1.22
N TRP A 362 10.10 -27.32 -0.90
CA TRP A 362 9.74 -26.85 0.43
C TRP A 362 8.71 -27.75 1.09
N GLU A 363 8.90 -28.02 2.37
CA GLU A 363 7.86 -28.55 3.24
C GLU A 363 6.98 -27.39 3.74
N TRP A 364 5.72 -27.67 4.10
CA TRP A 364 4.79 -26.62 4.56
C TRP A 364 5.34 -25.83 5.75
N LYS A 365 5.87 -26.53 6.76
CA LYS A 365 6.43 -25.91 7.97
C LYS A 365 7.56 -24.93 7.68
N ASP A 366 8.35 -25.20 6.63
CA ASP A 366 9.46 -24.35 6.24
C ASP A 366 9.02 -23.21 5.33
N LEU A 367 7.98 -23.41 4.50
CA LEU A 367 7.50 -22.41 3.55
C LEU A 367 6.59 -21.36 4.21
N GLN A 368 5.72 -21.79 5.12
CA GLN A 368 4.67 -20.96 5.71
C GLN A 368 5.21 -19.66 6.32
N PRO A 369 6.33 -19.65 7.08
CA PRO A 369 6.87 -18.43 7.67
C PRO A 369 7.21 -17.33 6.65
N TYR A 370 7.55 -17.71 5.41
CA TYR A 370 7.99 -16.80 4.35
C TYR A 370 6.87 -16.20 3.50
N ILE A 371 5.66 -16.73 3.62
CA ILE A 371 4.50 -16.30 2.82
C ILE A 371 3.31 -15.85 3.67
N ARG A 372 3.38 -15.96 5.00
CA ARG A 372 2.27 -15.65 5.91
C ARG A 372 1.85 -14.17 5.89
N ASP A 373 2.78 -13.28 5.55
CA ASP A 373 2.57 -11.84 5.43
C ASP A 373 2.06 -11.43 4.03
N LEU A 374 2.03 -12.35 3.06
CA LEU A 374 1.42 -12.07 1.75
C LEU A 374 -0.10 -12.02 1.89
N SER A 375 -0.67 -10.82 1.83
CA SER A 375 -2.10 -10.59 1.77
C SER A 375 -2.46 -9.89 0.47
N ILE A 376 -3.28 -10.55 -0.36
CA ILE A 376 -3.93 -9.91 -1.51
C ILE A 376 -5.43 -9.83 -1.20
N PRO A 377 -6.06 -8.65 -1.33
CA PRO A 377 -7.51 -8.52 -1.19
C PRO A 377 -8.25 -9.58 -2.02
N GLY A 378 -9.12 -10.36 -1.37
CA GLY A 378 -9.95 -11.36 -2.03
C GLY A 378 -9.27 -12.70 -2.36
N VAL A 379 -8.00 -12.92 -1.98
CA VAL A 379 -7.30 -14.20 -2.23
C VAL A 379 -6.87 -14.84 -0.91
N SER A 380 -7.25 -16.09 -0.70
CA SER A 380 -6.80 -16.86 0.47
C SER A 380 -5.33 -17.31 0.31
N SER A 381 -4.66 -17.63 1.42
CA SER A 381 -3.30 -18.20 1.42
C SER A 381 -3.22 -19.49 0.60
N GLU A 382 -4.23 -20.35 0.67
CA GLU A 382 -4.35 -21.54 -0.18
C GLU A 382 -4.49 -21.18 -1.66
N GLY A 383 -5.25 -20.13 -1.98
CA GLY A 383 -5.39 -19.60 -3.33
C GLY A 383 -4.05 -19.12 -3.91
N LEU A 384 -3.22 -18.47 -3.09
CA LEU A 384 -1.85 -18.08 -3.48
C LEU A 384 -0.99 -19.31 -3.80
N LEU A 385 -1.03 -20.33 -2.95
CA LEU A 385 -0.28 -21.57 -3.16
C LEU A 385 -0.70 -22.28 -4.45
N ILE A 386 -2.01 -22.40 -4.71
CA ILE A 386 -2.53 -23.02 -5.93
C ILE A 386 -2.08 -22.26 -7.19
N LYS A 387 -1.99 -20.94 -7.09
CA LYS A 387 -1.60 -20.07 -8.21
C LYS A 387 -0.11 -20.13 -8.52
N TYR A 388 0.75 -20.09 -7.50
CA TYR A 388 2.20 -19.88 -7.63
C TYR A 388 3.07 -21.10 -7.31
N ALA A 389 2.51 -22.19 -6.77
CA ALA A 389 3.24 -23.41 -6.44
C ALA A 389 2.54 -24.67 -6.98
N ARG A 390 3.32 -25.74 -7.18
CA ARG A 390 2.79 -27.09 -7.37
C ARG A 390 2.87 -27.84 -6.04
N ARG A 391 1.71 -28.28 -5.53
CA ARG A 391 1.64 -29.14 -4.36
C ARG A 391 1.72 -30.60 -4.79
N THR A 392 2.66 -31.34 -4.20
CA THR A 392 2.81 -32.79 -4.36
C THR A 392 2.75 -33.45 -3.00
N GLN A 393 2.01 -34.54 -2.88
CA GLN A 393 1.86 -35.28 -1.63
C GLN A 393 1.88 -36.78 -1.96
N PRO A 394 2.99 -37.48 -1.70
CA PRO A 394 3.16 -38.89 -2.06
C PRO A 394 2.10 -39.84 -1.45
N SER A 395 1.68 -39.59 -0.21
CA SER A 395 0.62 -40.31 0.50
C SER A 395 -0.15 -39.36 1.42
N ALA A 396 -1.39 -39.72 1.81
CA ALA A 396 -2.21 -38.89 2.69
C ALA A 396 -1.53 -38.53 4.04
N ASP A 397 -0.64 -39.40 4.51
CA ASP A 397 0.10 -39.24 5.78
C ASP A 397 1.45 -38.52 5.62
N SER A 398 1.90 -38.28 4.38
CA SER A 398 3.17 -37.58 4.12
C SER A 398 2.99 -36.06 4.12
N GLU A 399 4.00 -35.33 4.61
CA GLU A 399 4.00 -33.86 4.54
C GLU A 399 3.94 -33.39 3.07
N PRO A 400 3.11 -32.39 2.74
CA PRO A 400 3.04 -31.86 1.39
C PRO A 400 4.33 -31.13 1.02
N ILE A 401 4.81 -31.41 -0.19
CA ILE A 401 5.98 -30.76 -0.78
C ILE A 401 5.52 -29.77 -1.85
N PHE A 402 6.04 -28.55 -1.78
CA PHE A 402 5.78 -27.47 -2.71
C PHE A 402 6.99 -27.21 -3.61
N THR A 403 6.74 -27.08 -4.91
CA THR A 403 7.77 -26.75 -5.90
C THR A 403 7.31 -25.61 -6.81
N ALA A 404 8.26 -25.02 -7.55
CA ALA A 404 7.95 -24.08 -8.63
C ALA A 404 6.93 -24.66 -9.63
N ARG A 405 6.15 -23.76 -10.23
CA ARG A 405 5.14 -24.11 -11.22
C ARG A 405 5.69 -24.31 -12.62
#